data_AF-X0Z186-F1
#
_entry.id   AF-X0Z186-F1
#
_cell.length_a   1.000
_cell.length_b   1.000
_cell.length_c   1.000
_cell.angle_alpha   90.00
_cell.angle_beta   90.00
_cell.angle_gamma   90.00
#
_symmetry.space_group_name_H-M   'P 1'
#
loop_
_entity.id
_entity.type
_entity.pdbx_description
1 polymer ?
#
loop_
_entity_poly.entity_id
_entity_poly.type
_entity_poly.pdbx_seq_one_letter_code
_entity_poly.pdbx_strand_id
1 'polypeptide(L)'
;LFDNGIGHRLIRKLKREFKIQKTYLSHWHEDHVSGCALFKKHEYYCHNLDIPPLRDLDLFIDLYGVKGTPAEKEFYPIMQFLKIEPLNDIKIIRDNDLIPIKDDLSVRVIHTPGDFGKEIFLESVDKLHSRGFNVFGWDEQPYWDINKDLRVTAATAWSNQKMDYVFMLKNAGQYVKKNVFNLFYPHWGYELELYPRPKTVEEGKKWIKKFDAIIGTHSHVPQAVTAVESENNNGINKLIAYSLGDFCIEEKLKHYHYGIVLKIGIGQNNAGIWQIGLIEWHFTCCKSLSETECITTIVPKFPYLK
;
A
#
# COMPACT_ATOMS: atom_id res chain seq x y z
N LEU A 1 -0.87 6.33 -23.14
CA LEU A 1 -0.28 5.35 -22.20
C LEU A 1 -0.32 6.00 -20.82
N PHE A 2 -0.81 5.29 -19.81
CA PHE A 2 -0.77 5.74 -18.41
C PHE A 2 0.29 4.91 -17.70
N ASP A 3 1.31 5.57 -17.17
CA ASP A 3 2.53 4.99 -16.60
C ASP A 3 3.28 4.03 -17.54
N ASN A 4 4.53 3.71 -17.21
CA ASN A 4 5.34 2.85 -18.05
C ASN A 4 6.41 2.02 -17.33
N GLY A 5 6.40 1.93 -15.99
CA GLY A 5 7.38 1.13 -15.26
C GLY A 5 7.12 -0.38 -15.20
N ILE A 6 6.40 -0.93 -16.18
CA ILE A 6 6.15 -2.38 -16.35
C ILE A 6 7.36 -3.17 -16.89
N GLY A 7 8.55 -2.58 -16.84
CA GLY A 7 9.80 -3.17 -17.33
C GLY A 7 10.02 -3.06 -18.84
N HIS A 8 11.30 -2.90 -19.21
CA HIS A 8 11.75 -2.63 -20.58
C HIS A 8 11.26 -3.63 -21.65
N ARG A 9 11.14 -4.92 -21.30
CA ARG A 9 10.72 -5.96 -22.25
C ARG A 9 9.27 -5.74 -22.72
N LEU A 10 8.37 -5.41 -21.79
CA LEU A 10 6.96 -5.19 -22.10
C LEU A 10 6.75 -3.86 -22.83
N ILE A 11 7.45 -2.80 -22.42
CA ILE A 11 7.41 -1.52 -23.15
C ILE A 11 7.89 -1.68 -24.61
N ARG A 12 8.95 -2.44 -24.86
CA ARG A 12 9.39 -2.74 -26.24
C ARG A 12 8.34 -3.52 -27.04
N LYS A 13 7.58 -4.40 -26.38
CA LYS A 13 6.46 -5.11 -27.02
C LYS A 13 5.35 -4.13 -27.39
N LEU A 14 4.91 -3.29 -26.44
CA LEU A 14 3.87 -2.28 -26.67
C LEU A 14 4.23 -1.32 -27.81
N LYS A 15 5.48 -0.86 -27.89
CA LYS A 15 5.94 0.01 -28.98
C LYS A 15 5.87 -0.62 -30.38
N ARG A 16 5.90 -1.96 -30.48
CA ARG A 16 5.73 -2.67 -31.75
C ARG A 16 4.26 -2.84 -32.12
N GLU A 17 3.39 -2.97 -31.13
CA GLU A 17 1.97 -3.25 -31.31
C GLU A 17 1.13 -1.98 -31.46
N PHE A 18 1.53 -0.90 -30.79
CA PHE A 18 0.75 0.34 -30.71
C PHE A 18 1.58 1.57 -31.08
N LYS A 19 0.96 2.48 -31.83
CA LYS A 19 1.48 3.84 -32.01
C LYS A 19 1.13 4.67 -30.78
N ILE A 20 2.03 4.67 -29.79
CA ILE A 20 1.87 5.44 -28.56
C ILE A 20 2.13 6.92 -28.87
N GLN A 21 1.13 7.77 -28.68
CA GLN A 21 1.21 9.21 -28.98
C GLN A 21 1.61 10.07 -27.79
N LYS A 22 1.11 9.72 -26.59
CA LYS A 22 1.29 10.47 -25.34
C LYS A 22 1.43 9.52 -24.16
N THR A 23 2.21 9.92 -23.16
CA THR A 23 2.34 9.21 -21.89
C THR A 23 1.94 10.14 -20.75
N TYR A 24 0.98 9.70 -19.94
CA TYR A 24 0.56 10.36 -18.72
C TYR A 24 1.19 9.60 -17.55
N LEU A 25 1.89 10.30 -16.68
CA LEU A 25 2.53 9.73 -15.49
C LEU A 25 1.70 10.09 -14.27
N SER A 26 1.34 9.09 -13.46
CA SER A 26 0.54 9.26 -12.26
C SER A 26 1.32 9.97 -11.16
N HIS A 27 2.56 9.56 -10.93
CA HIS A 27 3.52 10.19 -10.03
C HIS A 27 4.97 9.80 -10.40
N TRP A 28 5.92 10.27 -9.61
CA TRP A 28 7.34 10.25 -9.96
C TRP A 28 8.11 8.95 -9.63
N HIS A 29 7.55 8.01 -8.84
CA HIS A 29 8.30 6.81 -8.44
C HIS A 29 8.75 5.93 -9.62
N GLU A 30 9.82 5.16 -9.40
CA GLU A 30 10.58 4.44 -10.43
C GLU A 30 9.76 3.36 -11.17
N ASP A 31 8.82 2.75 -10.48
CA ASP A 31 7.88 1.74 -10.97
C ASP A 31 6.76 2.36 -11.83
N HIS A 32 6.65 3.69 -11.87
CA HIS A 32 5.75 4.41 -12.78
C HIS A 32 6.49 4.96 -13.99
N VAL A 33 7.79 5.25 -13.88
CA VAL A 33 8.54 6.02 -14.90
C VAL A 33 9.71 5.30 -15.55
N SER A 34 10.07 4.09 -15.12
CA SER A 34 11.25 3.37 -15.66
C SER A 34 11.17 3.01 -17.15
N GLY A 35 9.99 3.06 -17.76
CA GLY A 35 9.84 2.88 -19.20
C GLY A 35 10.21 4.12 -20.03
N CYS A 36 10.33 5.31 -19.42
CA CYS A 36 10.52 6.58 -20.13
C CYS A 36 11.78 6.62 -20.99
N ALA A 37 12.88 5.98 -20.57
CA ALA A 37 14.12 5.92 -21.36
C ALA A 37 13.95 5.30 -22.77
N LEU A 38 12.86 4.55 -22.99
CA LEU A 38 12.54 3.97 -24.29
C LEU A 38 11.77 4.92 -25.22
N PHE A 39 11.45 6.14 -24.78
CA PHE A 39 10.60 7.11 -25.47
C PHE A 39 11.29 8.48 -25.63
N LYS A 40 12.46 8.52 -26.28
CA LYS A 40 13.35 9.70 -26.36
C LYS A 40 12.84 10.96 -27.09
N LYS A 41 11.64 10.95 -27.70
CA LYS A 41 11.03 12.10 -28.43
C LYS A 41 9.52 12.17 -28.19
N HIS A 42 9.12 11.86 -26.97
CA HIS A 42 7.73 11.60 -26.62
C HIS A 42 7.20 12.67 -25.68
N GLU A 43 5.92 12.99 -25.81
CA GLU A 43 5.29 13.94 -24.89
C GLU A 43 4.89 13.24 -23.59
N TYR A 44 5.44 13.73 -22.49
CA TYR A 44 5.06 13.35 -21.14
C TYR A 44 4.10 14.36 -20.53
N TYR A 45 3.15 13.87 -19.77
CA TYR A 45 2.17 14.67 -19.04
C TYR A 45 2.19 14.22 -17.60
N CYS A 46 2.37 15.13 -16.65
CA CYS A 46 2.41 14.82 -15.23
C CYS A 46 1.94 16.01 -14.39
N HIS A 47 1.52 15.76 -13.16
CA HIS A 47 1.13 16.82 -12.25
C HIS A 47 2.36 17.70 -11.92
N ASN A 48 2.15 19.00 -11.67
CA ASN A 48 3.26 19.94 -11.54
C ASN A 48 4.19 19.65 -10.35
N LEU A 49 3.68 18.99 -9.30
CA LEU A 49 4.46 18.62 -8.12
C LEU A 49 5.42 17.46 -8.36
N ASP A 50 5.09 16.58 -9.29
CA ASP A 50 5.91 15.41 -9.66
C ASP A 50 6.99 15.75 -10.70
N ILE A 51 6.86 16.89 -11.39
CA ILE A 51 7.82 17.29 -12.44
C ILE A 51 9.25 17.53 -11.91
N PRO A 52 9.49 18.21 -10.77
CA PRO A 52 10.83 18.46 -10.27
C PRO A 52 11.71 17.21 -10.14
N PRO A 53 11.32 16.13 -9.42
CA PRO A 53 12.15 14.93 -9.35
C PRO A 53 12.31 14.23 -10.70
N LEU A 54 11.34 14.33 -11.60
CA LEU A 54 11.48 13.78 -12.96
C LEU A 54 12.51 14.51 -13.83
N ARG A 55 12.87 15.74 -13.49
CA ARG A 55 13.88 16.55 -14.21
C ARG A 55 15.27 16.50 -13.58
N ASP A 56 15.38 15.98 -12.37
CA ASP A 56 16.60 16.01 -11.58
C ASP A 56 16.76 14.67 -10.84
N LEU A 57 17.69 13.84 -11.32
CA LEU A 57 17.95 12.52 -10.76
C LEU A 57 18.49 12.60 -9.32
N ASP A 58 19.21 13.67 -8.96
CA ASP A 58 19.68 13.84 -7.59
C ASP A 58 18.50 14.19 -6.68
N LEU A 59 17.59 15.06 -7.11
CA LEU A 59 16.34 15.32 -6.38
C LEU A 59 15.47 14.06 -6.27
N PHE A 60 15.36 13.27 -7.35
CA PHE A 60 14.66 11.99 -7.36
C PHE A 60 15.16 11.08 -6.24
N ILE A 61 16.48 10.88 -6.15
CA ILE A 61 17.10 10.03 -5.13
C ILE A 61 16.99 10.65 -3.72
N ASP A 62 17.13 11.98 -3.62
CA ASP A 62 17.04 12.71 -2.36
C ASP A 62 15.62 12.56 -1.75
N LEU A 63 14.56 12.49 -2.55
CA LEU A 63 13.19 12.31 -2.07
C LEU A 63 12.93 10.93 -1.44
N TYR A 64 13.63 9.86 -1.87
CA TYR A 64 13.57 8.57 -1.16
C TYR A 64 14.23 8.64 0.23
N GLY A 65 14.93 9.73 0.55
CA GLY A 65 15.55 9.94 1.85
C GLY A 65 16.69 8.95 2.16
N VAL A 66 17.26 8.32 1.13
CA VAL A 66 18.33 7.32 1.29
C VAL A 66 19.72 7.93 1.47
N LYS A 67 19.90 9.21 1.14
CA LYS A 67 21.19 9.91 1.20
C LYS A 67 21.78 9.91 2.60
N GLY A 68 23.05 9.52 2.71
CA GLY A 68 23.77 9.36 3.97
C GLY A 68 23.38 8.11 4.77
N THR A 69 22.50 7.25 4.25
CA THR A 69 22.12 5.98 4.89
C THR A 69 22.86 4.81 4.24
N PRO A 70 22.96 3.64 4.91
CA PRO A 70 23.53 2.44 4.28
C PRO A 70 22.85 2.04 2.95
N ALA A 71 21.57 2.39 2.78
CA ALA A 71 20.80 2.06 1.58
C ALA A 71 21.21 2.88 0.34
N GLU A 72 21.85 4.05 0.51
CA GLU A 72 22.28 4.92 -0.60
C GLU A 72 23.13 4.17 -1.63
N LYS A 73 24.05 3.33 -1.15
CA LYS A 73 25.00 2.57 -1.98
C LYS A 73 24.32 1.52 -2.86
N GLU A 74 23.18 1.01 -2.43
CA GLU A 74 22.39 0.02 -3.17
C GLU A 74 21.38 0.70 -4.10
N PHE A 75 20.92 1.90 -3.74
CA PHE A 75 19.87 2.61 -4.47
C PHE A 75 20.32 3.15 -5.84
N TYR A 76 21.50 3.75 -5.93
CA TYR A 76 22.04 4.25 -7.21
C TYR A 76 22.16 3.15 -8.30
N PRO A 77 22.73 1.97 -8.01
CA PRO A 77 22.74 0.85 -8.96
C PRO A 77 21.36 0.41 -9.44
N ILE A 78 20.34 0.45 -8.57
CA ILE A 78 18.94 0.13 -8.95
C ILE A 78 18.44 1.15 -9.96
N MET A 79 18.62 2.45 -9.72
CA MET A 79 18.22 3.51 -10.64
C MET A 79 18.92 3.38 -12.02
N GLN A 80 20.21 3.05 -12.02
CA GLN A 80 20.97 2.79 -13.25
C GLN A 80 20.46 1.55 -13.99
N PHE A 81 20.14 0.47 -13.27
CA PHE A 81 19.56 -0.73 -13.84
C PHE A 81 18.20 -0.47 -14.49
N LEU A 82 17.37 0.34 -13.84
CA LEU A 82 16.07 0.81 -14.33
C LEU A 82 16.19 1.85 -15.44
N LYS A 83 17.40 2.40 -15.67
CA LYS A 83 17.68 3.45 -16.65
C LYS A 83 16.82 4.70 -16.43
N ILE A 84 16.65 5.09 -15.17
CA ILE A 84 16.01 6.36 -14.85
C ILE A 84 16.93 7.48 -15.34
N GLU A 85 16.41 8.30 -16.26
CA GLU A 85 17.10 9.46 -16.84
C GLU A 85 16.19 10.68 -16.66
N PRO A 86 16.75 11.87 -16.41
CA PRO A 86 15.99 13.11 -16.38
C PRO A 86 15.13 13.29 -17.63
N LEU A 87 13.86 13.64 -17.43
CA LEU A 87 12.88 13.86 -18.48
C LEU A 87 12.79 15.33 -18.83
N ASN A 88 12.97 15.63 -20.12
CA ASN A 88 12.73 16.97 -20.67
C ASN A 88 11.30 17.07 -21.22
N ASP A 89 10.81 18.30 -21.40
CA ASP A 89 9.55 18.59 -22.09
C ASP A 89 8.29 17.94 -21.49
N ILE A 90 8.23 17.82 -20.16
CA ILE A 90 7.02 17.39 -19.44
C ILE A 90 5.97 18.50 -19.46
N LYS A 91 4.78 18.19 -19.97
CA LYS A 91 3.59 19.05 -19.96
C LYS A 91 2.82 18.86 -18.65
N ILE A 92 2.27 19.96 -18.13
CA ILE A 92 1.53 19.95 -16.87
C ILE A 92 0.11 19.46 -17.10
N ILE A 93 -0.36 18.54 -16.26
CA ILE A 93 -1.78 18.28 -16.02
C ILE A 93 -2.16 18.76 -14.62
N ARG A 94 -3.40 19.19 -14.43
CA ARG A 94 -3.93 19.72 -13.17
C ARG A 94 -5.13 18.90 -12.70
N ASP A 95 -5.44 19.02 -11.41
CA ASP A 95 -6.64 18.43 -10.84
C ASP A 95 -7.89 18.87 -11.61
N ASN A 96 -8.78 17.92 -11.87
CA ASN A 96 -10.00 18.05 -12.68
C ASN A 96 -9.81 18.31 -14.18
N ASP A 97 -8.58 18.35 -14.71
CA ASP A 97 -8.37 18.35 -16.15
C ASP A 97 -9.08 17.15 -16.79
N LEU A 98 -9.78 17.40 -17.92
CA LEU A 98 -10.40 16.36 -18.73
C LEU A 98 -9.47 16.03 -19.89
N ILE A 99 -8.91 14.82 -19.85
CA ILE A 99 -8.05 14.29 -20.91
C ILE A 99 -8.91 13.53 -21.91
N PRO A 100 -9.09 14.02 -23.15
CA PRO A 100 -9.79 13.28 -24.18
C PRO A 100 -8.94 12.08 -24.62
N ILE A 101 -9.55 10.89 -24.65
CA ILE A 101 -8.90 9.66 -25.13
C ILE A 101 -9.34 9.34 -26.55
N LYS A 102 -10.66 9.26 -26.77
CA LYS A 102 -11.28 9.04 -28.09
C LYS A 102 -12.77 9.41 -28.03
N ASP A 103 -13.29 10.06 -29.07
CA ASP A 103 -14.70 10.37 -29.30
C ASP A 103 -15.45 10.88 -28.05
N ASP A 104 -16.12 9.99 -27.33
CA ASP A 104 -16.95 10.22 -26.15
C ASP A 104 -16.29 9.83 -24.82
N LEU A 105 -15.06 9.31 -24.85
CA LEU A 105 -14.30 8.90 -23.68
C LEU A 105 -13.29 9.99 -23.25
N SER A 106 -13.50 10.50 -22.05
CA SER A 106 -12.56 11.39 -21.35
C SER A 106 -12.21 10.84 -19.98
N VAL A 107 -10.95 11.03 -19.57
CA VAL A 107 -10.49 10.74 -18.21
C VAL A 107 -10.39 12.05 -17.43
N ARG A 108 -10.99 12.10 -16.24
CA ARG A 108 -10.82 13.21 -15.31
C ARG A 108 -9.62 12.95 -14.41
N VAL A 109 -8.70 13.90 -14.35
CA VAL A 109 -7.59 13.86 -13.40
C VAL A 109 -8.12 14.10 -11.99
N ILE A 110 -7.82 13.19 -11.07
CA ILE A 110 -8.05 13.39 -9.64
C ILE A 110 -6.69 13.24 -8.97
N HIS A 111 -6.13 14.35 -8.50
CA HIS A 111 -4.84 14.37 -7.86
C HIS A 111 -4.99 14.04 -6.36
N THR A 112 -4.34 12.97 -5.92
CA THR A 112 -4.37 12.46 -4.54
C THR A 112 -2.97 12.13 -4.03
N PRO A 113 -2.07 13.12 -3.88
CA PRO A 113 -0.68 12.82 -3.51
C PRO A 113 -0.55 12.56 -2.00
N GLY A 114 0.29 11.59 -1.68
CA GLY A 114 0.84 11.42 -0.34
C GLY A 114 2.18 12.11 -0.16
N ASP A 115 2.90 12.45 -1.23
CA ASP A 115 4.35 12.68 -1.21
C ASP A 115 4.75 14.15 -1.03
N PHE A 116 3.82 15.08 -1.19
CA PHE A 116 4.12 16.51 -1.32
C PHE A 116 3.77 17.35 -0.09
N GLY A 117 3.91 16.75 1.10
CA GLY A 117 3.72 17.42 2.38
C GLY A 117 2.30 17.36 2.92
N LYS A 118 2.15 17.77 4.19
CA LYS A 118 0.93 17.58 4.97
C LYS A 118 -0.30 18.23 4.36
N GLU A 119 -0.21 19.46 3.86
CA GLU A 119 -1.36 20.19 3.33
C GLU A 119 -2.01 19.45 2.16
N ILE A 120 -1.19 18.94 1.23
CA ILE A 120 -1.68 18.27 0.02
C ILE A 120 -2.13 16.84 0.31
N PHE A 121 -1.50 16.18 1.30
CA PHE A 121 -2.04 14.94 1.88
C PHE A 121 -3.45 15.17 2.46
N LEU A 122 -3.66 16.25 3.22
CA LEU A 122 -4.97 16.55 3.80
C LEU A 122 -6.03 16.88 2.75
N GLU A 123 -5.68 17.55 1.65
CA GLU A 123 -6.58 17.72 0.50
C GLU A 123 -7.06 16.36 -0.06
N SER A 124 -6.16 15.36 -0.12
CA SER A 124 -6.50 14.00 -0.54
C SER A 124 -7.44 13.31 0.45
N VAL A 125 -7.21 13.51 1.74
CA VAL A 125 -8.11 13.03 2.81
C VAL A 125 -9.50 13.64 2.65
N ASP A 126 -9.61 14.94 2.45
CA ASP A 126 -10.89 15.65 2.28
C ASP A 126 -11.67 15.16 1.05
N LYS A 127 -10.97 14.87 -0.07
CA LYS A 127 -11.58 14.29 -1.27
C LYS A 127 -12.19 12.91 -1.00
N LEU A 128 -11.56 12.09 -0.16
CA LEU A 128 -12.07 10.77 0.22
C LEU A 128 -13.19 10.87 1.25
N HIS A 129 -13.04 11.73 2.25
CA HIS A 129 -14.08 11.99 3.27
C HIS A 129 -15.36 12.53 2.64
N SER A 130 -15.27 13.49 1.72
CA SER A 130 -16.43 14.03 0.99
C SER A 130 -17.18 12.99 0.15
N ARG A 131 -16.57 11.81 -0.08
CA ARG A 131 -17.19 10.65 -0.76
C ARG A 131 -17.67 9.56 0.21
N GLY A 132 -17.59 9.82 1.52
CA GLY A 132 -18.08 8.91 2.57
C GLY A 132 -17.09 7.81 2.98
N PHE A 133 -15.82 7.90 2.60
CA PHE A 133 -14.80 6.96 3.05
C PHE A 133 -14.32 7.31 4.46
N ASN A 134 -14.18 6.30 5.32
CA ASN A 134 -13.48 6.43 6.58
C ASN A 134 -11.97 6.39 6.29
N VAL A 135 -11.31 7.54 6.33
CA VAL A 135 -9.85 7.65 6.16
C VAL A 135 -9.24 7.91 7.53
N PHE A 136 -8.22 7.13 7.88
CA PHE A 136 -7.45 7.21 9.12
C PHE A 136 -6.05 6.61 8.89
N GLY A 137 -5.11 6.86 9.81
CA GLY A 137 -3.72 6.38 9.74
C GLY A 137 -2.65 7.48 9.72
N TRP A 138 -3.04 8.74 9.93
CA TRP A 138 -2.13 9.88 10.09
C TRP A 138 -2.19 10.44 11.51
N ASP A 139 -1.27 11.34 11.87
CA ASP A 139 -1.07 11.73 13.27
C ASP A 139 -2.31 12.32 13.97
N GLU A 140 -3.16 13.05 13.23
CA GLU A 140 -4.38 13.67 13.79
C GLU A 140 -5.57 12.71 13.82
N GLN A 141 -5.59 11.69 12.95
CA GLN A 141 -6.62 10.66 12.89
C GLN A 141 -5.99 9.26 12.76
N PRO A 142 -5.33 8.73 13.82
CA PRO A 142 -4.60 7.47 13.73
C PRO A 142 -5.49 6.23 13.87
N TYR A 143 -6.73 6.41 14.32
CA TYR A 143 -7.69 5.33 14.52
C TYR A 143 -9.08 5.72 14.02
N TRP A 144 -9.95 4.73 13.93
CA TRP A 144 -11.37 4.90 13.71
C TRP A 144 -12.17 4.01 14.67
N ASP A 145 -13.19 4.59 15.32
CA ASP A 145 -14.16 3.83 16.11
C ASP A 145 -15.26 3.36 15.15
N ILE A 146 -15.17 2.09 14.70
CA ILE A 146 -16.14 1.50 13.77
C ILE A 146 -17.53 1.46 14.41
N ASN A 147 -17.58 1.18 15.71
CA ASN A 147 -18.74 1.31 16.57
C ASN A 147 -18.28 1.46 18.03
N LYS A 148 -19.22 1.42 18.99
CA LYS A 148 -18.92 1.57 20.42
C LYS A 148 -17.98 0.48 20.99
N ASP A 149 -17.90 -0.66 20.32
CA ASP A 149 -17.24 -1.88 20.79
C ASP A 149 -15.92 -2.16 20.04
N LEU A 150 -15.67 -1.54 18.88
CA LEU A 150 -14.51 -1.80 18.04
C LEU A 150 -13.78 -0.52 17.63
N ARG A 151 -12.50 -0.44 18.01
CA ARG A 151 -11.53 0.54 17.52
C ARG A 151 -10.51 -0.12 16.60
N VAL A 152 -10.24 0.52 15.46
CA VAL A 152 -9.15 0.11 14.56
C VAL A 152 -8.10 1.22 14.56
N THR A 153 -6.86 0.88 14.91
CA THR A 153 -5.72 1.81 14.85
C THR A 153 -4.81 1.41 13.69
N ALA A 154 -4.53 2.33 12.78
CA ALA A 154 -3.57 2.12 11.69
C ALA A 154 -2.27 2.84 12.01
N ALA A 155 -1.13 2.23 11.67
CA ALA A 155 0.17 2.89 11.81
C ALA A 155 1.17 2.29 10.82
N THR A 156 2.21 3.04 10.45
CA THR A 156 3.23 2.56 9.51
C THR A 156 4.61 2.41 10.13
N ALA A 157 5.32 1.32 9.80
CA ALA A 157 6.70 1.12 10.18
C ALA A 157 7.66 2.00 9.38
N TRP A 158 7.29 2.35 8.14
CA TRP A 158 8.12 3.09 7.21
C TRP A 158 7.29 3.75 6.10
N SER A 159 7.89 4.72 5.41
CA SER A 159 7.36 5.33 4.19
C SER A 159 8.50 5.42 3.19
N ASN A 160 8.19 5.38 1.89
CA ASN A 160 9.17 5.55 0.82
C ASN A 160 9.76 6.96 0.79
N GLN A 161 9.06 7.92 1.38
CA GLN A 161 9.51 9.29 1.53
C GLN A 161 9.49 9.71 3.01
N LYS A 162 10.38 10.62 3.36
CA LYS A 162 10.37 11.24 4.69
C LYS A 162 9.10 12.08 4.86
N MET A 163 8.23 11.65 5.76
CA MET A 163 6.98 12.32 6.12
C MET A 163 6.88 12.47 7.64
N ASP A 164 6.31 13.58 8.11
CA ASP A 164 6.16 13.92 9.53
C ASP A 164 4.70 14.07 9.97
N TYR A 165 3.76 13.59 9.14
CA TYR A 165 2.32 13.61 9.40
C TYR A 165 1.67 12.21 9.39
N VAL A 166 2.40 11.17 8.99
CA VAL A 166 1.88 9.79 9.01
C VAL A 166 2.08 9.15 10.38
N PHE A 167 1.10 8.39 10.84
CA PHE A 167 1.16 7.85 12.20
C PHE A 167 2.14 6.68 12.29
N MET A 168 3.27 6.92 12.95
CA MET A 168 4.35 5.95 13.01
C MET A 168 4.04 4.81 13.99
N LEU A 169 4.42 3.59 13.60
CA LEU A 169 4.20 2.35 14.36
C LEU A 169 4.74 2.43 15.80
N LYS A 170 5.85 3.14 16.03
CA LYS A 170 6.39 3.40 17.38
C LYS A 170 5.39 4.05 18.35
N ASN A 171 4.40 4.78 17.83
CA ASN A 171 3.39 5.52 18.58
C ASN A 171 2.07 4.73 18.74
N ALA A 172 1.93 3.56 18.11
CA ALA A 172 0.64 2.85 17.96
C ALA A 172 -0.14 2.67 19.26
N GLY A 173 0.56 2.40 20.37
CA GLY A 173 -0.06 2.14 21.67
C GLY A 173 -0.71 3.34 22.36
N GLN A 174 -0.54 4.57 21.86
CA GLN A 174 -1.05 5.80 22.51
C GLN A 174 -2.58 5.86 22.57
N TYR A 175 -3.26 5.22 21.61
CA TYR A 175 -4.72 5.34 21.42
C TYR A 175 -5.50 4.07 21.75
N VAL A 176 -4.87 3.12 22.44
CA VAL A 176 -5.56 1.93 22.98
C VAL A 176 -6.62 2.40 23.98
N LYS A 177 -7.87 1.98 23.76
CA LYS A 177 -9.03 2.39 24.54
C LYS A 177 -9.48 1.25 25.46
N LYS A 178 -9.79 1.58 26.72
CA LYS A 178 -10.32 0.61 27.69
C LYS A 178 -11.74 0.21 27.31
N ASN A 179 -12.13 -1.01 27.69
CA ASN A 179 -13.49 -1.57 27.53
C ASN A 179 -13.99 -1.66 26.07
N VAL A 180 -13.10 -1.56 25.08
CA VAL A 180 -13.41 -1.82 23.66
C VAL A 180 -12.43 -2.85 23.12
N PHE A 181 -12.80 -3.52 22.03
CA PHE A 181 -11.89 -4.36 21.26
C PHE A 181 -10.96 -3.46 20.43
N ASN A 182 -9.66 -3.56 20.65
CA ASN A 182 -8.63 -2.79 19.94
C ASN A 182 -7.97 -3.66 18.86
N LEU A 183 -8.33 -3.43 17.61
CA LEU A 183 -7.66 -4.02 16.45
C LEU A 183 -6.52 -3.11 15.98
N PHE A 184 -5.32 -3.66 15.87
CA PHE A 184 -4.18 -2.96 15.27
C PHE A 184 -4.00 -3.37 13.80
N TYR A 185 -3.83 -2.37 12.94
CA TYR A 185 -3.71 -2.52 11.49
C TYR A 185 -2.38 -1.94 10.97
N PRO A 186 -1.22 -2.58 11.27
CA PRO A 186 0.08 -2.06 10.91
C PRO A 186 0.43 -2.26 9.43
N HIS A 187 1.01 -1.22 8.83
CA HIS A 187 1.77 -1.32 7.58
C HIS A 187 3.24 -1.66 7.90
N TRP A 188 3.66 -2.90 7.60
CA TRP A 188 4.97 -3.43 8.01
C TRP A 188 5.46 -4.59 7.11
N GLY A 189 6.69 -5.04 7.30
CA GLY A 189 7.26 -6.08 6.43
C GLY A 189 7.65 -5.52 5.06
N TYR A 190 7.73 -6.40 4.07
CA TYR A 190 8.20 -6.10 2.71
C TYR A 190 7.36 -6.85 1.68
N GLU A 191 7.19 -6.25 0.51
CA GLU A 191 6.43 -6.81 -0.60
C GLU A 191 6.93 -8.21 -1.00
N LEU A 192 5.98 -9.09 -1.28
CA LEU A 192 6.17 -10.44 -1.82
C LEU A 192 6.96 -11.42 -0.94
N GLU A 193 7.31 -11.04 0.30
CA GLU A 193 7.88 -11.99 1.25
C GLU A 193 6.81 -12.95 1.75
N LEU A 194 6.93 -14.23 1.38
CA LEU A 194 5.97 -15.28 1.76
C LEU A 194 5.93 -15.55 3.27
N TYR A 195 7.00 -15.19 3.98
CA TYR A 195 7.11 -15.37 5.42
C TYR A 195 7.52 -14.05 6.08
N PRO A 196 6.93 -13.70 7.23
CA PRO A 196 7.34 -12.51 7.96
C PRO A 196 8.78 -12.67 8.45
N ARG A 197 9.61 -11.63 8.29
CA ARG A 197 10.96 -11.61 8.85
C ARG A 197 10.92 -11.75 10.38
N PRO A 198 11.97 -12.31 11.01
CA PRO A 198 12.05 -12.42 12.47
C PRO A 198 11.76 -11.09 13.21
N LYS A 199 12.27 -9.97 12.70
CA LYS A 199 12.01 -8.63 13.26
C LYS A 199 10.52 -8.25 13.23
N THR A 200 9.79 -8.61 12.16
CA THR A 200 8.34 -8.37 12.07
C THR A 200 7.59 -9.26 13.06
N VAL A 201 8.02 -10.52 13.23
CA VAL A 201 7.48 -11.43 14.25
C VAL A 201 7.68 -10.88 15.66
N GLU A 202 8.87 -10.35 15.96
CA GLU A 202 9.17 -9.71 17.25
C GLU A 202 8.32 -8.47 17.51
N GLU A 203 8.17 -7.59 16.52
CA GLU A 203 7.28 -6.43 16.63
C GLU A 203 5.81 -6.84 16.83
N GLY A 204 5.33 -7.89 16.14
CA GLY A 204 3.99 -8.43 16.37
C GLY A 204 3.78 -8.93 17.80
N LYS A 205 4.75 -9.70 18.33
CA LYS A 205 4.73 -10.17 19.73
C LYS A 205 4.77 -9.03 20.74
N LYS A 206 5.42 -7.91 20.42
CA LYS A 206 5.46 -6.71 21.26
C LYS A 206 4.11 -5.97 21.25
N TRP A 207 3.52 -5.74 20.08
CA TRP A 207 2.27 -4.99 19.96
C TRP A 207 1.05 -5.77 20.46
N ILE A 208 1.02 -7.10 20.30
CA ILE A 208 -0.12 -7.92 20.76
C ILE A 208 -0.29 -7.89 22.29
N LYS A 209 0.73 -7.47 23.04
CA LYS A 209 0.61 -7.22 24.49
C LYS A 209 -0.30 -6.04 24.81
N LYS A 210 -0.48 -5.09 23.88
CA LYS A 210 -1.28 -3.87 24.04
C LYS A 210 -2.63 -3.91 23.32
N PHE A 211 -2.72 -4.66 22.24
CA PHE A 211 -3.92 -4.77 21.40
C PHE A 211 -4.61 -6.13 21.59
N ASP A 212 -5.85 -6.27 21.12
CA ASP A 212 -6.61 -7.52 21.20
C ASP A 212 -6.40 -8.40 19.97
N ALA A 213 -6.13 -7.78 18.82
CA ALA A 213 -5.73 -8.45 17.59
C ALA A 213 -4.81 -7.56 16.74
N ILE A 214 -4.05 -8.20 15.83
CA ILE A 214 -3.26 -7.55 14.80
C ILE A 214 -3.63 -8.14 13.44
N ILE A 215 -3.89 -7.28 12.46
CA ILE A 215 -3.96 -7.63 11.04
C ILE A 215 -2.99 -6.72 10.29
N GLY A 216 -1.82 -7.24 9.94
CA GLY A 216 -0.82 -6.50 9.20
C GLY A 216 -1.10 -6.39 7.71
N THR A 217 -0.43 -5.44 7.07
CA THR A 217 -0.51 -5.16 5.63
C THR A 217 0.89 -5.06 5.01
N HIS A 218 0.95 -4.73 3.71
CA HIS A 218 2.14 -4.45 2.88
C HIS A 218 2.79 -5.64 2.16
N SER A 219 2.80 -6.87 2.69
CA SER A 219 3.49 -7.95 1.96
C SER A 219 2.81 -8.36 0.64
N HIS A 220 1.57 -7.95 0.42
CA HIS A 220 0.75 -8.32 -0.75
C HIS A 220 0.60 -9.82 -1.02
N VAL A 221 1.00 -10.66 -0.06
CA VAL A 221 0.87 -12.12 -0.12
C VAL A 221 0.34 -12.67 1.19
N PRO A 222 -0.42 -13.77 1.18
CA PRO A 222 -0.85 -14.46 2.38
C PRO A 222 0.35 -14.81 3.27
N GLN A 223 0.31 -14.36 4.51
CA GLN A 223 1.25 -14.77 5.56
C GLN A 223 0.49 -15.44 6.71
N ALA A 224 1.25 -15.97 7.68
CA ALA A 224 0.68 -16.75 8.77
C ALA A 224 -0.39 -15.98 9.57
N VAL A 225 -1.47 -16.69 9.89
CA VAL A 225 -2.49 -16.29 10.87
C VAL A 225 -2.27 -17.14 12.12
N THR A 226 -1.88 -16.52 13.22
CA THR A 226 -1.40 -17.21 14.42
C THR A 226 -2.16 -16.80 15.66
N ALA A 227 -2.53 -17.79 16.48
CA ALA A 227 -2.92 -17.56 17.87
C ALA A 227 -1.66 -17.36 18.73
N VAL A 228 -1.69 -16.35 19.60
CA VAL A 228 -0.64 -16.07 20.56
C VAL A 228 -1.24 -16.02 21.95
N GLU A 229 -0.72 -16.84 22.85
CA GLU A 229 -1.17 -16.87 24.24
C GLU A 229 -0.85 -15.54 24.93
N SER A 230 -1.86 -14.94 25.57
CA SER A 230 -1.66 -13.71 26.33
C SER A 230 -1.10 -14.00 27.71
N GLU A 231 0.14 -13.56 27.96
CA GLU A 231 0.78 -13.59 29.29
C GLU A 231 -0.05 -12.86 30.37
N ASN A 232 -0.82 -11.84 29.98
CA ASN A 232 -1.49 -10.92 30.90
C ASN A 232 -2.99 -11.21 31.13
N ASN A 233 -3.60 -12.09 30.34
CA ASN A 233 -5.05 -12.32 30.34
C ASN A 233 -5.39 -13.80 30.61
N ASN A 234 -4.79 -14.44 31.62
CA ASN A 234 -5.12 -15.82 32.02
C ASN A 234 -5.09 -16.86 30.87
N GLY A 235 -4.15 -16.76 29.92
CA GLY A 235 -4.04 -17.70 28.80
C GLY A 235 -5.05 -17.49 27.66
N ILE A 236 -5.73 -16.34 27.62
CA ILE A 236 -6.61 -15.99 26.49
C ILE A 236 -5.76 -15.79 25.22
N ASN A 237 -6.06 -16.56 24.18
CA ASN A 237 -5.41 -16.43 22.88
C ASN A 237 -5.82 -15.12 22.19
N LYS A 238 -4.82 -14.42 21.67
CA LYS A 238 -4.97 -13.27 20.78
C LYS A 238 -4.56 -13.64 19.36
N LEU A 239 -4.96 -12.82 18.39
CA LEU A 239 -4.70 -13.10 16.97
C LEU A 239 -3.65 -12.17 16.40
N ILE A 240 -2.70 -12.74 15.66
CA ILE A 240 -1.83 -11.99 14.74
C ILE A 240 -1.99 -12.60 13.35
N ALA A 241 -2.53 -11.84 12.41
CA ALA A 241 -2.38 -12.09 10.98
C ALA A 241 -1.27 -11.16 10.48
N TYR A 242 -0.14 -11.71 10.03
CA TYR A 242 0.99 -10.87 9.60
C TYR A 242 0.71 -10.12 8.29
N SER A 243 -0.01 -10.76 7.39
CA SER A 243 -0.58 -10.19 6.17
C SER A 243 -1.67 -11.10 5.65
N LEU A 244 -2.78 -10.51 5.20
CA LEU A 244 -3.85 -11.24 4.53
C LEU A 244 -3.62 -11.34 3.02
N GLY A 245 -2.59 -10.70 2.45
CA GLY A 245 -2.46 -10.55 1.00
C GLY A 245 -3.58 -9.71 0.38
N ASP A 246 -3.76 -9.81 -0.93
CA ASP A 246 -4.73 -8.99 -1.65
C ASP A 246 -6.08 -9.68 -1.81
N PHE A 247 -7.16 -8.89 -1.80
CA PHE A 247 -8.52 -9.40 -1.93
C PHE A 247 -9.05 -9.38 -3.37
N CYS A 248 -8.98 -8.23 -4.06
CA CYS A 248 -9.11 -8.12 -5.52
C CYS A 248 -7.97 -7.25 -6.03
N ILE A 249 -7.28 -7.76 -7.05
CA ILE A 249 -6.15 -7.10 -7.70
C ILE A 249 -6.11 -7.48 -9.17
N GLU A 250 -5.68 -6.53 -10.01
CA GLU A 250 -5.50 -6.69 -11.44
C GLU A 250 -4.00 -6.60 -11.83
N GLU A 251 -3.15 -7.28 -11.07
CA GLU A 251 -1.70 -7.31 -11.34
C GLU A 251 -1.33 -8.52 -12.21
N LYS A 252 -0.24 -8.48 -12.98
CA LYS A 252 0.20 -9.62 -13.81
C LYS A 252 0.97 -10.66 -13.01
N LEU A 253 1.55 -10.24 -11.88
CA LEU A 253 2.33 -11.10 -11.00
C LEU A 253 1.40 -12.00 -10.17
N LYS A 254 1.40 -13.30 -10.48
CA LYS A 254 0.49 -14.31 -9.90
C LYS A 254 0.56 -14.46 -8.38
N HIS A 255 1.59 -13.92 -7.73
CA HIS A 255 1.72 -13.97 -6.26
C HIS A 255 0.68 -13.06 -5.58
N TYR A 256 0.47 -11.87 -6.15
CA TYR A 256 -0.55 -10.91 -5.70
C TYR A 256 -1.97 -11.45 -5.81
N HIS A 257 -2.20 -12.43 -6.68
CA HIS A 257 -3.54 -12.99 -6.92
C HIS A 257 -4.10 -13.74 -5.72
N TYR A 258 -3.35 -13.95 -4.65
CA TYR A 258 -3.80 -14.73 -3.52
C TYR A 258 -3.94 -13.86 -2.28
N GLY A 259 -4.97 -14.18 -1.49
CA GLY A 259 -5.24 -13.54 -0.22
C GLY A 259 -5.76 -14.54 0.81
N ILE A 260 -6.19 -14.00 1.95
CA ILE A 260 -6.91 -14.69 3.00
C ILE A 260 -8.16 -13.85 3.28
N VAL A 261 -9.33 -14.47 3.16
CA VAL A 261 -10.52 -13.94 3.81
C VAL A 261 -10.55 -14.51 5.23
N LEU A 262 -10.64 -13.62 6.21
CA LEU A 262 -10.62 -13.94 7.63
C LEU A 262 -11.88 -13.37 8.28
N LYS A 263 -12.66 -14.24 8.93
CA LYS A 263 -13.84 -13.88 9.70
C LYS A 263 -13.58 -14.17 11.17
N ILE A 264 -13.73 -13.14 12.00
CA ILE A 264 -13.51 -13.21 13.44
C ILE A 264 -14.79 -12.85 14.19
N GLY A 265 -15.16 -13.67 15.17
CA GLY A 265 -16.16 -13.36 16.17
C GLY A 265 -15.51 -12.76 17.40
N ILE A 266 -15.87 -11.52 17.75
CA ILE A 266 -15.36 -10.84 18.95
C ILE A 266 -16.47 -10.70 19.99
N GLY A 267 -16.11 -10.82 21.27
CA GLY A 267 -17.06 -10.70 22.38
C GLY A 267 -16.36 -10.57 23.73
N GLN A 268 -17.12 -10.20 24.76
CA GLN A 268 -16.63 -10.18 26.13
C GLN A 268 -16.97 -11.49 26.86
N ASN A 269 -16.06 -11.96 27.71
CA ASN A 269 -16.37 -13.02 28.65
C ASN A 269 -17.11 -12.50 29.89
N ASN A 270 -17.44 -13.40 30.83
CA ASN A 270 -18.15 -13.05 32.07
C ASN A 270 -17.39 -12.05 32.97
N ALA A 271 -16.08 -11.88 32.76
CA ALA A 271 -15.26 -10.89 33.47
C ALA A 271 -15.15 -9.55 32.70
N GLY A 272 -15.88 -9.38 31.59
CA GLY A 272 -15.85 -8.18 30.76
C GLY A 272 -14.60 -8.07 29.87
N ILE A 273 -13.80 -9.13 29.75
CA ILE A 273 -12.57 -9.12 28.95
C ILE A 273 -12.92 -9.46 27.51
N TRP A 274 -12.48 -8.61 26.57
CA TRP A 274 -12.61 -8.85 25.14
C TRP A 274 -11.77 -10.04 24.66
N GLN A 275 -12.37 -10.88 23.82
CA GLN A 275 -11.77 -12.10 23.28
C GLN A 275 -12.20 -12.33 21.83
N ILE A 276 -11.46 -13.19 21.14
CA ILE A 276 -11.85 -13.77 19.86
C ILE A 276 -12.38 -15.19 20.14
N GLY A 277 -13.61 -15.46 19.71
CA GLY A 277 -14.26 -16.77 19.88
C GLY A 277 -14.19 -17.62 18.62
N LEU A 278 -14.89 -17.19 17.55
CA LEU A 278 -14.92 -17.89 16.27
C LEU A 278 -13.84 -17.33 15.35
N ILE A 279 -13.07 -18.20 14.71
CA ILE A 279 -12.16 -17.85 13.62
C ILE A 279 -12.43 -18.78 12.45
N GLU A 280 -12.77 -18.20 11.31
CA GLU A 280 -12.87 -18.90 10.04
C GLU A 280 -11.95 -18.18 9.05
N TRP A 281 -11.13 -18.92 8.33
CA TRP A 281 -10.29 -18.33 7.29
C TRP A 281 -10.17 -19.26 6.09
N HIS A 282 -10.04 -18.65 4.93
CA HIS A 282 -9.85 -19.35 3.67
C HIS A 282 -8.85 -18.58 2.80
N PHE A 283 -8.03 -19.31 2.05
CA PHE A 283 -7.29 -18.69 0.97
C PHE A 283 -8.26 -18.24 -0.12
N THR A 284 -7.94 -17.11 -0.73
CA THR A 284 -8.64 -16.59 -1.90
C THR A 284 -7.72 -16.56 -3.10
N CYS A 285 -8.28 -16.59 -4.30
CA CYS A 285 -7.58 -16.32 -5.54
C CYS A 285 -8.40 -15.35 -6.40
N CYS A 286 -7.85 -14.17 -6.67
CA CYS A 286 -8.38 -13.19 -7.60
C CYS A 286 -7.88 -13.49 -9.03
N LYS A 287 -8.80 -13.49 -10.00
CA LYS A 287 -8.48 -13.63 -11.42
C LYS A 287 -9.24 -12.58 -12.22
N SER A 288 -8.56 -11.91 -13.13
CA SER A 288 -9.22 -11.08 -14.15
C SER A 288 -10.03 -11.99 -15.09
N LEU A 289 -11.31 -11.67 -15.25
CA LEU A 289 -12.20 -12.27 -16.26
C LEU A 289 -12.17 -11.45 -17.56
N SER A 290 -12.02 -10.13 -17.42
CA SER A 290 -11.91 -9.16 -18.51
C SER A 290 -11.08 -7.95 -18.06
N GLU A 291 -10.97 -6.91 -18.89
CA GLU A 291 -10.31 -5.64 -18.55
C GLU A 291 -11.06 -4.84 -17.47
N THR A 292 -12.30 -5.21 -17.12
CA THR A 292 -13.12 -4.48 -16.15
C THR A 292 -13.70 -5.37 -15.05
N GLU A 293 -13.40 -6.66 -15.06
CA GLU A 293 -14.01 -7.63 -14.14
C GLU A 293 -12.95 -8.55 -13.53
N CYS A 294 -12.91 -8.60 -12.20
CA CYS A 294 -12.17 -9.60 -11.42
C CYS A 294 -13.16 -10.57 -10.76
N ILE A 295 -12.77 -11.83 -10.59
CA ILE A 295 -13.45 -12.77 -9.69
C ILE A 295 -12.50 -13.24 -8.60
N THR A 296 -12.93 -13.09 -7.35
CA THR A 296 -12.24 -13.65 -6.19
C THR A 296 -12.97 -14.89 -5.73
N THR A 297 -12.28 -16.03 -5.75
CA THR A 297 -12.84 -17.32 -5.29
C THR A 297 -12.10 -17.85 -4.08
N ILE A 298 -12.79 -18.62 -3.24
CA ILE A 298 -12.15 -19.41 -2.19
C ILE A 298 -11.38 -20.56 -2.85
N VAL A 299 -10.13 -20.76 -2.42
CA VAL A 299 -9.27 -21.85 -2.89
C VAL A 299 -8.74 -22.66 -1.70
N PRO A 300 -8.47 -23.96 -1.87
CA PRO A 300 -8.05 -24.81 -0.76
C PRO A 300 -6.61 -24.56 -0.31
N LYS A 301 -5.78 -23.92 -1.15
CA LYS A 301 -4.36 -23.71 -0.86
C LYS A 301 -3.79 -22.48 -1.56
N PHE A 302 -2.78 -21.89 -0.95
CA PHE A 302 -1.87 -20.94 -1.57
C PHE A 302 -0.65 -21.71 -2.11
N PRO A 303 -0.46 -21.81 -3.45
CA PRO A 303 0.49 -22.78 -4.04
C PRO A 303 1.96 -22.44 -3.85
N TYR A 304 2.28 -21.29 -3.25
CA TYR A 304 3.64 -20.82 -3.03
C TYR A 304 4.16 -21.12 -1.62
N LEU A 305 3.29 -21.53 -0.69
CA LEU A 305 3.70 -22.13 0.57
C LEU A 305 4.06 -23.60 0.31
N LYS A 306 5.25 -23.98 0.74
CA LYS A 306 5.74 -25.36 0.70
C LYS A 306 5.58 -25.99 2.06
#